data_AF-K9KED3-F1
#
_entry.id   AF-K9KED3-F1
#
_cell.length_a   1.000
_cell.length_b   1.000
_cell.length_c   1.000
_cell.angle_alpha   90.00
_cell.angle_beta   90.00
_cell.angle_gamma   90.00
#
_symmetry.space_group_name_H-M   'P 1'
#
loop_
_entity.id
_entity.type
_entity.pdbx_description
1 polymer ?
#
loop_
_entity_poly.entity_id
_entity_poly.type
_entity_poly.pdbx_seq_one_letter_code
_entity_poly.pdbx_strand_id
1 'polypeptide(L)'
;DVIRGKLGEKLTSEIRSRENKCMAMYKKLSRWPECNALSRRLLLKNSDDWQFYLTYFDSVFRLIEEAWTPPAEGEHSLEGEVHYSAEEAVKFIEDRITEESKSSRHLRGPHLAKLELIRRLRHQGFNDEYKLGDPEELMFQYFKKFGDKPCCFTDLKVFVDLLPATQCTKFINQLLGVVPLSTPTEDKLALPADIRALQQHLCVVQLTRLLGLYHTMDKNQKLSVVRELMLRYQHGLEFGKSCLKTELQFSDYYCLLAVHVLIDIWRETGDETAVWQALTLLEEGLTHSPSNAQFKLLLVRIYCMLGAFEPVVDLYSSLDAKHIQHDTIGYLLTRYAGSLGQYAAASQSCNFALRFFHSNQKD
;
A
#
# COMPACT_ATOMS: atom_id res chain seq x y z
N ASP A 1 -13.56 -10.81 34.04
CA ASP A 1 -14.32 -12.08 34.21
C ASP A 1 -15.35 -12.38 33.14
N VAL A 2 -16.17 -11.42 32.68
CA VAL A 2 -17.21 -11.70 31.68
C VAL A 2 -16.67 -12.26 30.36
N ILE A 3 -15.68 -11.59 29.74
CA ILE A 3 -15.10 -12.01 28.43
C ILE A 3 -14.15 -13.21 28.58
N ARG A 4 -13.54 -13.39 29.76
CA ARG A 4 -12.61 -14.51 30.01
C ARG A 4 -13.30 -15.75 30.55
N GLY A 5 -14.48 -15.63 31.16
CA GLY A 5 -15.25 -16.75 31.69
C GLY A 5 -16.13 -17.45 30.63
N LYS A 6 -17.00 -18.34 31.11
CA LYS A 6 -17.89 -19.19 30.28
C LYS A 6 -18.78 -18.42 29.29
N LEU A 7 -19.12 -17.17 29.60
CA LEU A 7 -19.90 -16.32 28.68
C LEU A 7 -19.07 -15.88 27.48
N GLY A 8 -17.78 -15.60 27.67
CA GLY A 8 -16.88 -15.23 26.59
C GLY A 8 -16.58 -16.36 25.62
N GLU A 9 -16.69 -17.63 26.05
CA GLU A 9 -16.59 -18.80 25.16
C GLU A 9 -17.70 -18.84 24.11
N LYS A 10 -18.83 -18.15 24.36
CA LYS A 10 -19.93 -18.02 23.42
C LYS A 10 -19.72 -16.94 22.36
N LEU A 11 -18.62 -16.16 22.43
CA LEU A 11 -18.26 -15.15 21.44
C LEU A 11 -17.61 -15.80 20.21
N THR A 12 -18.39 -16.52 19.43
CA THR A 12 -17.95 -17.29 18.26
C THR A 12 -18.39 -16.69 16.93
N SER A 13 -19.11 -15.56 16.94
CA SER A 13 -19.65 -14.92 15.74
C SER A 13 -18.58 -14.44 14.75
N GLU A 14 -17.38 -14.16 15.25
CA GLU A 14 -16.23 -13.73 14.45
C GLU A 14 -14.98 -14.47 14.88
N ILE A 15 -14.06 -14.72 13.92
CA ILE A 15 -12.76 -15.32 14.20
C ILE A 15 -12.04 -14.46 15.24
N ARG A 16 -11.64 -15.06 16.37
CA ARG A 16 -10.93 -14.40 17.48
C ARG A 16 -11.71 -13.25 18.12
N SER A 17 -13.05 -13.26 18.07
CA SER A 17 -13.89 -12.23 18.69
C SER A 17 -13.59 -12.05 20.18
N ARG A 18 -13.39 -13.16 20.91
CA ARG A 18 -13.03 -13.14 22.32
C ARG A 18 -11.70 -12.45 22.55
N GLU A 19 -10.65 -12.84 21.83
CA GLU A 19 -9.32 -12.25 21.98
C GLU A 19 -9.29 -10.77 21.59
N ASN A 20 -10.00 -10.38 20.52
CA ASN A 20 -10.14 -8.98 20.13
C ASN A 20 -10.83 -8.15 21.22
N LYS A 21 -11.89 -8.68 21.84
CA LYS A 21 -12.56 -7.99 22.95
C LYS A 21 -11.70 -7.95 24.22
N CYS A 22 -10.97 -9.02 24.54
CA CYS A 22 -9.97 -9.00 25.61
C CYS A 22 -8.92 -7.92 25.36
N MET A 23 -8.33 -7.89 24.16
CA MET A 23 -7.32 -6.91 23.78
C MET A 23 -7.84 -5.48 23.90
N ALA A 24 -9.06 -5.21 23.44
CA ALA A 24 -9.69 -3.90 23.57
C ALA A 24 -9.86 -3.48 25.05
N MET A 25 -10.22 -4.42 25.93
CA MET A 25 -10.35 -4.13 27.36
C MET A 25 -8.99 -3.93 28.02
N TYR A 26 -7.99 -4.77 27.73
CA TYR A 26 -6.65 -4.62 28.27
C TYR A 26 -6.04 -3.26 27.90
N LYS A 27 -6.17 -2.84 26.63
CA LYS A 27 -5.75 -1.50 26.18
C LYS A 27 -6.46 -0.37 26.95
N LYS A 28 -7.79 -0.44 27.11
CA LYS A 28 -8.57 0.58 27.83
C LYS A 28 -8.22 0.67 29.32
N LEU A 29 -7.80 -0.44 29.91
CA LEU A 29 -7.42 -0.54 31.32
C LEU A 29 -5.91 -0.32 31.53
N SER A 30 -5.15 0.02 30.48
CA SER A 30 -3.68 0.13 30.51
C SER A 30 -2.99 -1.11 31.11
N ARG A 31 -3.54 -2.28 30.82
CA ARG A 31 -3.00 -3.58 31.23
C ARG A 31 -2.00 -4.09 30.20
N TRP A 32 -0.84 -3.43 30.13
CA TRP A 32 0.19 -3.69 29.13
C TRP A 32 0.79 -5.10 29.18
N PRO A 33 1.05 -5.71 30.35
CA PRO A 33 1.53 -7.09 30.42
C PRO A 33 0.58 -8.08 29.73
N GLU A 34 -0.73 -7.98 30.01
CA GLU A 34 -1.74 -8.84 29.38
C GLU A 34 -1.89 -8.57 27.87
N CYS A 35 -1.80 -7.29 27.44
CA CYS A 35 -1.73 -6.95 26.02
C CYS A 35 -0.54 -7.62 25.32
N ASN A 36 0.63 -7.56 25.95
CA ASN A 36 1.87 -8.11 25.40
C ASN A 36 1.79 -9.63 25.22
N ALA A 37 1.46 -10.33 26.31
CA ALA A 37 1.38 -11.79 26.34
C ALA A 37 0.30 -12.30 25.36
N LEU A 38 -0.86 -11.63 25.30
CA LEU A 38 -1.92 -11.99 24.34
C LEU A 38 -1.47 -11.79 22.88
N SER A 39 -0.86 -10.64 22.55
CA SER A 39 -0.35 -10.39 21.20
C SER A 39 0.71 -11.42 20.80
N ARG A 40 1.66 -11.71 21.69
CA ARG A 40 2.71 -12.73 21.49
C ARG A 40 2.10 -14.10 21.22
N ARG A 41 1.16 -14.53 22.06
CA ARG A 41 0.45 -15.82 21.90
C ARG A 41 -0.30 -15.91 20.57
N LEU A 42 -0.91 -14.82 20.12
CA LEU A 42 -1.61 -14.77 18.84
C LEU A 42 -0.65 -14.76 17.65
N LEU A 43 0.49 -14.08 17.76
CA LEU A 43 1.55 -14.07 16.74
C LEU A 43 2.28 -15.42 16.63
N LEU A 44 2.38 -16.18 17.72
CA LEU A 44 2.85 -17.57 17.71
C LEU A 44 1.91 -18.49 16.91
N LYS A 45 0.60 -18.20 16.90
CA LYS A 45 -0.40 -18.97 16.14
C LYS A 45 -0.53 -18.50 14.69
N ASN A 46 -0.44 -17.19 14.44
CA ASN A 46 -0.47 -16.58 13.12
C ASN A 46 0.54 -15.43 13.06
N SER A 47 1.70 -15.69 12.46
CA SER A 47 2.81 -14.73 12.35
C SER A 47 2.64 -13.70 11.23
N ASP A 48 1.48 -13.62 10.57
CA ASP A 48 1.20 -12.64 9.50
C ASP A 48 0.15 -11.58 9.91
N ASP A 49 -0.17 -11.51 11.21
CA ASP A 49 -1.24 -10.65 11.71
C ASP A 49 -0.73 -9.27 12.19
N TRP A 50 -0.79 -8.29 11.29
CA TRP A 50 -0.20 -6.96 11.51
C TRP A 50 -0.75 -6.20 12.73
N GLN A 51 -2.06 -6.32 13.03
CA GLN A 51 -2.65 -5.63 14.20
C GLN A 51 -2.03 -6.12 15.52
N PHE A 52 -1.62 -7.39 15.60
CA PHE A 52 -0.98 -7.93 16.79
C PHE A 52 0.50 -7.59 16.85
N TYR A 53 1.19 -7.41 15.73
CA TYR A 53 2.54 -6.82 15.74
C TYR A 53 2.53 -5.39 16.29
N LEU A 54 1.62 -4.53 15.80
CA LEU A 54 1.51 -3.17 16.31
C LEU A 54 1.21 -3.16 17.81
N THR A 55 0.25 -3.96 18.24
CA THR A 55 -0.11 -4.05 19.66
C THR A 55 1.00 -4.64 20.52
N TYR A 56 1.72 -5.65 20.02
CA TYR A 56 2.89 -6.22 20.67
C TYR A 56 3.95 -5.15 20.89
N PHE A 57 4.34 -4.42 19.85
CA PHE A 57 5.34 -3.36 19.97
C PHE A 57 4.85 -2.23 20.90
N ASP A 58 3.61 -1.77 20.75
CA ASP A 58 3.05 -0.75 21.66
C ASP A 58 3.19 -1.18 23.13
N SER A 59 2.84 -2.43 23.42
CA SER A 59 2.92 -2.96 24.79
C SER A 59 4.35 -3.14 25.30
N VAL A 60 5.29 -3.66 24.50
CA VAL A 60 6.70 -3.80 24.92
C VAL A 60 7.28 -2.44 25.27
N PHE A 61 7.10 -1.44 24.40
CA PHE A 61 7.69 -0.12 24.62
C PHE A 61 7.08 0.61 25.82
N ARG A 62 5.80 0.38 26.11
CA ARG A 62 5.18 0.84 27.37
C ARG A 62 5.75 0.16 28.60
N LEU A 63 5.99 -1.15 28.54
CA LEU A 63 6.60 -1.89 29.65
C LEU A 63 8.04 -1.45 29.93
N ILE A 64 8.81 -1.11 28.88
CA ILE A 64 10.14 -0.52 29.00
C ILE A 64 10.05 0.86 29.67
N GLU A 65 9.13 1.72 29.22
CA GLU A 65 8.89 3.06 29.79
C GLU A 65 8.49 2.99 31.27
N GLU A 66 7.65 2.02 31.63
CA GLU A 66 7.18 1.78 33.00
C GLU A 66 8.22 1.06 33.89
N ALA A 67 9.37 0.67 33.33
CA ALA A 67 10.38 -0.15 33.99
C ALA A 67 9.77 -1.40 34.66
N TRP A 68 8.82 -2.02 33.97
CA TRP A 68 8.07 -3.16 34.52
C TRP A 68 8.98 -4.36 34.75
N THR A 69 8.78 -5.03 35.88
CA THR A 69 9.49 -6.27 36.23
C THR A 69 8.50 -7.39 36.51
N PRO A 70 8.82 -8.65 36.15
CA PRO A 70 7.95 -9.78 36.41
C PRO A 70 7.74 -10.01 37.92
N PRO A 71 6.58 -10.56 38.33
CA PRO A 71 6.35 -10.96 39.72
C PRO A 71 7.32 -12.05 40.15
N ALA A 72 7.68 -12.07 41.44
CA ALA A 72 8.64 -13.04 41.99
C ALA A 72 8.12 -14.49 41.98
N GLU A 73 6.81 -14.69 42.08
CA GLU A 73 6.15 -15.99 42.03
C GLU A 73 4.91 -15.93 41.12
N GLY A 74 4.67 -16.99 40.35
CA GLY A 74 3.51 -17.12 39.45
C GLY A 74 3.81 -16.76 37.99
N GLU A 75 2.75 -16.73 37.16
CA GLU A 75 2.85 -16.30 35.75
C GLU A 75 3.05 -14.78 35.65
N HIS A 76 3.75 -14.33 34.59
CA HIS A 76 4.02 -12.90 34.36
C HIS A 76 2.74 -12.07 34.22
N SER A 77 1.71 -12.65 33.61
CA SER A 77 0.41 -12.01 33.40
C SER A 77 -0.70 -13.06 33.32
N LEU A 78 -1.94 -12.60 33.27
CA LEU A 78 -3.12 -13.43 33.06
C LEU A 78 -3.16 -14.17 31.70
N GLU A 79 -2.32 -13.77 30.75
CA GLU A 79 -2.23 -14.37 29.41
C GLU A 79 -0.90 -15.13 29.21
N GLY A 80 -0.10 -15.28 30.27
CA GLY A 80 1.17 -15.99 30.29
C GLY A 80 2.38 -15.05 30.21
N GLU A 81 3.44 -15.55 29.57
CA GLU A 81 4.76 -14.91 29.43
C GLU A 81 4.70 -13.55 28.73
N VAL A 82 5.34 -12.57 29.37
CA VAL A 82 5.42 -11.16 28.95
C VAL A 82 6.86 -10.84 28.59
N HIS A 83 7.06 -10.20 27.43
CA HIS A 83 8.31 -9.55 27.06
C HIS A 83 8.26 -8.08 27.46
N TYR A 84 9.30 -7.61 28.13
CA TYR A 84 9.39 -6.27 28.73
C TYR A 84 10.70 -5.57 28.44
N SER A 85 11.59 -6.19 27.65
CA SER A 85 12.84 -5.57 27.19
C SER A 85 12.95 -5.54 25.66
N ALA A 86 13.82 -4.66 25.14
CA ALA A 86 14.10 -4.59 23.72
C ALA A 86 14.80 -5.86 23.21
N GLU A 87 15.68 -6.46 24.01
CA GLU A 87 16.38 -7.71 23.69
C GLU A 87 15.38 -8.87 23.46
N GLU A 88 14.37 -8.99 24.32
CA GLU A 88 13.31 -10.00 24.17
C GLU A 88 12.47 -9.73 22.91
N ALA A 89 12.18 -8.48 22.61
CA ALA A 89 11.45 -8.11 21.40
C ALA A 89 12.24 -8.39 20.13
N VAL A 90 13.53 -8.05 20.11
CA VAL A 90 14.46 -8.37 19.02
C VAL A 90 14.51 -9.87 18.79
N LYS A 91 14.76 -10.64 19.85
CA LYS A 91 14.82 -12.11 19.78
C LYS A 91 13.53 -12.69 19.22
N PHE A 92 12.37 -12.23 19.70
CA PHE A 92 11.08 -12.70 19.22
C PHE A 92 10.89 -12.49 17.73
N ILE A 93 11.26 -11.31 17.20
CA ILE A 93 11.11 -11.01 15.77
C ILE A 93 12.08 -11.84 14.93
N GLU A 94 13.35 -11.98 15.34
CA GLU A 94 14.32 -12.85 14.65
C GLU A 94 13.87 -14.32 14.65
N ASP A 95 13.29 -14.81 15.76
CA ASP A 95 12.71 -16.16 15.85
C ASP A 95 11.51 -16.32 14.90
N ARG A 96 10.69 -15.28 14.71
CA ARG A 96 9.57 -15.31 13.75
C ARG A 96 10.04 -15.36 12.30
N ILE A 97 11.08 -14.62 11.95
CA ILE A 97 11.69 -14.70 10.61
C ILE A 97 12.33 -16.07 10.38
N THR A 98 13.05 -16.58 11.37
CA THR A 98 13.70 -17.89 11.30
C THR A 98 12.67 -19.02 11.13
N GLU A 99 11.57 -18.98 11.89
CA GLU A 99 10.51 -19.98 11.77
C GLU A 99 9.77 -19.88 10.43
N GLU A 100 9.50 -18.67 9.95
CA GLU A 100 8.89 -18.44 8.63
C GLU A 100 9.76 -19.00 7.50
N SER A 101 11.09 -18.90 7.61
CA SER A 101 12.01 -19.41 6.59
C SER A 101 11.95 -20.93 6.39
N LYS A 102 11.44 -21.68 7.37
CA LYS A 102 11.26 -23.14 7.31
C LYS A 102 9.97 -23.53 6.58
N SER A 103 9.05 -22.59 6.39
CA SER A 103 7.78 -22.81 5.71
C SER A 103 7.93 -22.70 4.20
N SER A 104 7.16 -23.49 3.46
CA SER A 104 7.04 -23.34 2.00
C SER A 104 6.25 -22.10 1.59
N ARG A 105 5.44 -21.55 2.51
CA ARG A 105 4.65 -20.34 2.30
C ARG A 105 5.37 -19.15 2.90
N HIS A 106 5.79 -18.23 2.03
CA HIS A 106 6.43 -17.00 2.47
C HIS A 106 5.44 -16.00 3.06
N LEU A 107 5.64 -15.61 4.33
CA LEU A 107 4.80 -14.65 5.04
C LEU A 107 5.48 -13.28 5.07
N ARG A 108 4.70 -12.21 4.95
CA ARG A 108 5.23 -10.83 4.85
C ARG A 108 5.45 -10.21 6.22
N GLY A 109 4.55 -10.51 7.16
CA GLY A 109 4.47 -9.95 8.50
C GLY A 109 5.79 -9.94 9.26
N PRO A 110 6.53 -11.06 9.38
CA PRO A 110 7.78 -11.08 10.14
C PRO A 110 8.85 -10.12 9.58
N HIS A 111 8.97 -10.02 8.25
CA HIS A 111 9.95 -9.13 7.61
C HIS A 111 9.58 -7.65 7.80
N LEU A 112 8.29 -7.31 7.69
CA LEU A 112 7.80 -5.94 7.96
C LEU A 112 7.90 -5.59 9.46
N ALA A 113 7.68 -6.56 10.34
CA ALA A 113 7.78 -6.37 11.78
C ALA A 113 9.21 -6.02 12.21
N LYS A 114 10.23 -6.55 11.53
CA LYS A 114 11.63 -6.17 11.76
C LYS A 114 11.90 -4.72 11.38
N LEU A 115 11.39 -4.23 10.25
CA LEU A 115 11.48 -2.81 9.85
C LEU A 115 10.76 -1.90 10.86
N GLU A 116 9.57 -2.28 11.31
CA GLU A 116 8.81 -1.53 12.32
C GLU A 116 9.51 -1.50 13.68
N LEU A 117 10.13 -2.60 14.10
CA LEU A 117 10.91 -2.64 15.34
C LEU A 117 12.12 -1.69 15.26
N ILE A 118 12.86 -1.71 14.15
CA ILE A 118 13.98 -0.77 13.91
C ILE A 118 13.48 0.67 13.98
N ARG A 119 12.36 0.97 13.30
CA ARG A 119 11.76 2.30 13.32
C ARG A 119 11.50 2.74 14.75
N ARG A 120 10.81 1.94 15.56
CA ARG A 120 10.46 2.31 16.94
C ARG A 120 11.68 2.45 17.85
N LEU A 121 12.66 1.55 17.75
CA LEU A 121 13.91 1.65 18.53
C LEU A 121 14.68 2.94 18.21
N ARG A 122 14.81 3.30 16.93
CA ARG A 122 15.44 4.57 16.52
C ARG A 122 14.70 5.79 17.06
N HIS A 123 13.36 5.77 17.09
CA HIS A 123 12.56 6.86 17.68
C HIS A 123 12.79 7.03 19.19
N GLN A 124 13.17 5.96 19.90
CA GLN A 124 13.51 6.01 21.32
C GLN A 124 14.99 6.34 21.59
N GLY A 125 15.80 6.52 20.54
CA GLY A 125 17.23 6.82 20.66
C GLY A 125 18.15 5.59 20.70
N PHE A 126 17.60 4.38 20.58
CA PHE A 126 18.37 3.13 20.51
C PHE A 126 18.84 2.87 19.07
N ASN A 127 19.79 3.69 18.62
CA ASN A 127 20.36 3.57 17.28
C ASN A 127 21.39 2.43 17.24
N ASP A 128 21.06 1.39 16.46
CA ASP A 128 21.95 0.28 16.06
C ASP A 128 22.54 -0.61 17.19
N GLU A 129 22.13 -0.40 18.45
CA GLU A 129 22.57 -1.18 19.62
C GLU A 129 22.28 -2.68 19.48
N TYR A 130 21.12 -3.02 18.92
CA TYR A 130 20.61 -4.39 18.83
C TYR A 130 20.99 -5.12 17.54
N LYS A 131 21.80 -4.52 16.66
CA LYS A 131 22.31 -5.12 15.41
C LYS A 131 21.23 -5.77 14.53
N LEU A 132 20.04 -5.16 14.47
CA LEU A 132 18.92 -5.62 13.63
C LEU A 132 19.22 -5.51 12.11
N GLY A 133 20.30 -4.81 11.74
CA GLY A 133 20.73 -4.64 10.35
C GLY A 133 20.33 -3.29 9.77
N ASP A 134 20.85 -3.01 8.58
CA ASP A 134 20.58 -1.76 7.86
C ASP A 134 19.21 -1.82 7.15
N PRO A 135 18.31 -0.85 7.37
CA PRO A 135 17.01 -0.81 6.68
C PRO A 135 17.11 -0.84 5.15
N GLU A 136 18.14 -0.23 4.54
CA GLU A 136 18.37 -0.31 3.08
C GLU A 136 18.47 -1.78 2.63
N GLU A 137 19.32 -2.55 3.30
CA GLU A 137 19.53 -3.97 3.00
C GLU A 137 18.29 -4.82 3.32
N LEU A 138 17.59 -4.54 4.41
CA LEU A 138 16.36 -5.26 4.77
C LEU A 138 15.23 -5.01 3.74
N MET A 139 15.06 -3.77 3.29
CA MET A 139 14.10 -3.43 2.23
C MET A 139 14.49 -4.07 0.90
N PHE A 140 15.79 -4.14 0.59
CA PHE A 140 16.31 -4.84 -0.59
C PHE A 140 16.01 -6.35 -0.53
N GLN A 141 16.27 -7.00 0.61
CA GLN A 141 15.96 -8.42 0.80
C GLN A 141 14.45 -8.70 0.72
N TYR A 142 13.64 -7.80 1.29
CA TYR A 142 12.19 -7.86 1.18
C TYR A 142 11.75 -7.80 -0.30
N PHE A 143 12.30 -6.86 -1.07
CA PHE A 143 12.03 -6.76 -2.51
C PHE A 143 12.45 -8.03 -3.27
N LYS A 144 13.59 -8.65 -2.95
CA LYS A 144 13.98 -9.92 -3.60
C LYS A 144 12.98 -11.04 -3.36
N LYS A 145 12.32 -11.07 -2.19
CA LYS A 145 11.34 -12.09 -1.81
C LYS A 145 9.94 -11.81 -2.36
N PHE A 146 9.49 -10.55 -2.32
CA PHE A 146 8.10 -10.18 -2.58
C PHE A 146 7.92 -9.19 -3.74
N GLY A 147 8.98 -8.80 -4.43
CA GLY A 147 8.95 -7.77 -5.47
C GLY A 147 8.05 -8.09 -6.66
N ASP A 148 7.75 -9.37 -6.90
CA ASP A 148 6.81 -9.80 -7.93
C ASP A 148 5.34 -9.69 -7.51
N LYS A 149 5.08 -9.33 -6.25
CA LYS A 149 3.73 -9.15 -5.72
C LYS A 149 3.32 -7.67 -5.83
N PRO A 150 2.10 -7.37 -6.30
CA PRO A 150 1.60 -5.99 -6.41
C PRO A 150 1.62 -5.19 -5.09
N CYS A 151 1.61 -5.87 -3.94
CA CYS A 151 1.67 -5.25 -2.62
C CYS A 151 3.07 -4.80 -2.17
N CYS A 152 4.14 -5.19 -2.88
CA CYS A 152 5.51 -4.87 -2.46
C CYS A 152 5.71 -3.35 -2.29
N PHE A 153 5.19 -2.55 -3.23
CA PHE A 153 5.24 -1.09 -3.13
C PHE A 153 4.52 -0.57 -1.89
N THR A 154 3.28 -1.00 -1.62
CA THR A 154 2.50 -0.50 -0.47
C THR A 154 3.11 -0.90 0.86
N ASP A 155 3.74 -2.08 0.91
CA ASP A 155 4.40 -2.61 2.09
C ASP A 155 5.70 -1.86 2.39
N LEU A 156 6.51 -1.54 1.37
CA LEU A 156 7.74 -0.75 1.54
C LEU A 156 7.50 0.75 1.72
N LYS A 157 6.43 1.30 1.13
CA LYS A 157 6.09 2.73 1.15
C LYS A 157 6.08 3.32 2.56
N VAL A 158 5.63 2.57 3.57
CA VAL A 158 5.48 3.09 4.94
C VAL A 158 6.80 3.13 5.73
N PHE A 159 7.87 2.56 5.18
CA PHE A 159 9.20 2.45 5.78
C PHE A 159 10.28 3.23 5.01
N VAL A 160 9.94 3.92 3.92
CA VAL A 160 10.94 4.69 3.14
C VAL A 160 11.55 5.85 3.93
N ASP A 161 10.93 6.26 5.04
CA ASP A 161 11.49 7.23 5.99
C ASP A 161 12.74 6.70 6.73
N LEU A 162 12.94 5.38 6.73
CA LEU A 162 14.16 4.76 7.25
C LEU A 162 15.36 4.90 6.30
N LEU A 163 15.13 5.30 5.04
CA LEU A 163 16.18 5.53 4.06
C LEU A 163 16.66 6.99 4.12
N PRO A 164 17.97 7.23 4.33
CA PRO A 164 18.56 8.55 4.12
C PRO A 164 18.32 9.06 2.69
N ALA A 165 17.98 10.34 2.55
CA ALA A 165 17.75 10.96 1.24
C ALA A 165 18.94 10.82 0.28
N THR A 166 20.17 10.77 0.81
CA THR A 166 21.41 10.60 0.04
C THR A 166 21.56 9.20 -0.57
N GLN A 167 20.82 8.20 -0.07
CA GLN A 167 20.92 6.80 -0.50
C GLN A 167 19.84 6.39 -1.51
N CYS A 168 18.81 7.21 -1.72
CA CYS A 168 17.66 6.86 -2.58
C CYS A 168 18.07 6.39 -3.98
N THR A 169 18.96 7.12 -4.66
CA THR A 169 19.44 6.75 -6.01
C THR A 169 20.23 5.43 -5.99
N LYS A 170 21.09 5.23 -5.00
CA LYS A 170 21.88 3.99 -4.84
C LYS A 170 20.95 2.80 -4.59
N PHE A 171 19.97 2.95 -3.72
CA PHE A 171 18.98 1.92 -3.41
C PHE A 171 18.17 1.51 -4.65
N ILE A 172 17.68 2.47 -5.43
CA ILE A 172 16.98 2.17 -6.70
C ILE A 172 17.88 1.40 -7.67
N ASN A 173 19.13 1.82 -7.83
CA ASN A 173 20.08 1.11 -8.70
C ASN A 173 20.36 -0.33 -8.21
N GLN A 174 20.44 -0.54 -6.90
CA GLN A 174 20.58 -1.87 -6.30
C GLN A 174 19.36 -2.76 -6.59
N LEU A 175 18.13 -2.22 -6.47
CA LEU A 175 16.91 -2.95 -6.82
C LEU A 175 16.86 -3.29 -8.30
N LEU A 176 17.18 -2.35 -9.19
CA LEU A 176 17.24 -2.59 -10.64
C LEU A 176 18.22 -3.72 -10.98
N GLY A 177 19.35 -3.82 -10.29
CA GLY A 177 20.40 -4.82 -10.53
C GLY A 177 19.96 -6.27 -10.33
N VAL A 178 18.83 -6.53 -9.65
CA VAL A 178 18.30 -7.91 -9.46
C VAL A 178 17.07 -8.21 -10.31
N VAL A 179 16.52 -7.23 -11.03
CA VAL A 179 15.36 -7.45 -11.90
C VAL A 179 15.83 -8.11 -13.19
N PRO A 180 15.27 -9.28 -13.58
CA PRO A 180 15.70 -9.97 -14.80
C PRO A 180 15.12 -9.29 -16.05
N LEU A 181 15.84 -8.28 -16.55
CA LEU A 181 15.55 -7.59 -17.80
C LEU A 181 16.44 -8.13 -18.93
N SER A 182 15.97 -7.99 -20.17
CA SER A 182 16.78 -8.30 -21.35
C SER A 182 18.02 -7.42 -21.43
N THR A 183 19.08 -7.89 -22.08
CA THR A 183 20.28 -7.08 -22.30
C THR A 183 19.93 -5.86 -23.15
N PRO A 184 20.22 -4.64 -22.69
CA PRO A 184 20.04 -3.46 -23.51
C PRO A 184 21.01 -3.52 -24.69
N THR A 185 20.51 -3.24 -25.89
CA THR A 185 21.35 -2.95 -27.06
C THR A 185 21.28 -1.46 -27.35
N GLU A 186 22.23 -0.91 -28.11
CA GLU A 186 22.35 0.53 -28.37
C GLU A 186 21.01 1.18 -28.82
N ASP A 187 20.17 0.42 -29.53
CA ASP A 187 18.85 0.88 -30.02
C ASP A 187 17.62 0.29 -29.29
N LYS A 188 17.79 -0.56 -28.26
CA LYS A 188 16.65 -1.26 -27.62
C LYS A 188 16.66 -1.19 -26.11
N LEU A 189 15.54 -0.75 -25.57
CA LEU A 189 15.24 -0.73 -24.14
C LEU A 189 15.31 -2.15 -23.54
N ALA A 190 15.84 -2.27 -22.33
CA ALA A 190 15.81 -3.52 -21.56
C ALA A 190 14.37 -3.83 -21.12
N LEU A 191 13.80 -4.96 -21.53
CA LEU A 191 12.40 -5.31 -21.29
C LEU A 191 12.29 -6.54 -20.36
N PRO A 192 11.21 -6.66 -19.56
CA PRO A 192 10.96 -7.87 -18.77
C PRO A 192 10.59 -9.06 -19.67
N ALA A 193 11.05 -10.25 -19.31
CA ALA A 193 10.77 -11.49 -20.05
C ALA A 193 9.45 -12.17 -19.64
N ASP A 194 8.97 -11.93 -18.41
CA ASP A 194 7.75 -12.52 -17.88
C ASP A 194 7.01 -11.53 -16.95
N ILE A 195 5.82 -11.94 -16.49
CA ILE A 195 4.97 -11.14 -15.60
C ILE A 195 5.68 -10.85 -14.26
N ARG A 196 6.48 -11.79 -13.75
CA ARG A 196 7.20 -11.65 -12.48
C ARG A 196 8.24 -10.53 -12.55
N ALA A 197 9.08 -10.56 -13.59
CA ALA A 197 10.06 -9.53 -13.90
C ALA A 197 9.38 -8.16 -14.14
N LEU A 198 8.23 -8.18 -14.82
CA LEU A 198 7.44 -6.98 -15.09
C LEU A 198 6.95 -6.34 -13.78
N GLN A 199 6.39 -7.12 -12.85
CA GLN A 199 5.91 -6.61 -11.57
C GLN A 199 7.06 -6.12 -10.68
N GLN A 200 8.20 -6.82 -10.67
CA GLN A 200 9.41 -6.36 -9.97
C GLN A 200 9.87 -5.01 -10.50
N HIS A 201 10.03 -4.87 -11.83
CA HIS A 201 10.42 -3.60 -12.43
C HIS A 201 9.41 -2.49 -12.13
N LEU A 202 8.11 -2.78 -12.22
CA LEU A 202 7.05 -1.82 -11.93
C LEU A 202 7.13 -1.31 -10.49
N CYS A 203 7.37 -2.20 -9.52
CA CYS A 203 7.60 -1.83 -8.13
C CYS A 203 8.81 -0.88 -7.99
N VAL A 204 9.92 -1.16 -8.70
CA VAL A 204 11.09 -0.26 -8.71
C VAL A 204 10.74 1.12 -9.27
N VAL A 205 9.96 1.19 -10.34
CA VAL A 205 9.50 2.46 -10.92
C VAL A 205 8.60 3.22 -9.94
N GLN A 206 7.69 2.54 -9.24
CA GLN A 206 6.84 3.16 -8.21
C GLN A 206 7.66 3.69 -7.03
N LEU A 207 8.69 2.95 -6.58
CA LEU A 207 9.62 3.40 -5.55
C LEU A 207 10.46 4.59 -6.03
N THR A 208 10.94 4.57 -7.28
CA THR A 208 11.66 5.68 -7.91
C THR A 208 10.83 6.96 -7.90
N ARG A 209 9.54 6.85 -8.23
CA ARG A 209 8.58 7.95 -8.15
C ARG A 209 8.39 8.45 -6.72
N LEU A 210 8.17 7.53 -5.77
CA LEU A 210 7.94 7.83 -4.35
C LEU A 210 9.13 8.54 -3.69
N LEU A 211 10.35 8.11 -3.99
CA LEU A 211 11.60 8.71 -3.50
C LEU A 211 11.94 10.05 -4.15
N GLY A 212 11.03 10.62 -4.96
CA GLY A 212 11.16 11.95 -5.51
C GLY A 212 12.01 12.07 -6.77
N LEU A 213 12.62 10.97 -7.25
CA LEU A 213 13.61 11.03 -8.33
C LEU A 213 13.03 11.58 -9.63
N TYR A 214 11.81 11.20 -10.00
CA TYR A 214 11.13 11.78 -11.18
C TYR A 214 10.77 13.26 -11.01
N HIS A 215 10.55 13.76 -9.79
CA HIS A 215 10.21 15.17 -9.56
C HIS A 215 11.44 16.09 -9.72
N THR A 216 12.65 15.56 -9.51
CA THR A 216 13.91 16.31 -9.69
C THR A 216 14.35 16.47 -11.15
N MET A 217 13.73 15.72 -12.06
CA MET A 217 14.07 15.73 -13.48
C MET A 217 13.56 16.99 -14.19
N ASP A 218 14.29 17.45 -15.20
CA ASP A 218 13.79 18.48 -16.11
C ASP A 218 12.68 17.94 -17.04
N LYS A 219 12.03 18.84 -17.78
CA LYS A 219 10.94 18.50 -18.70
C LYS A 219 11.34 17.44 -19.74
N ASN A 220 12.52 17.53 -20.35
CA ASN A 220 12.95 16.61 -21.40
C ASN A 220 13.25 15.22 -20.83
N GLN A 221 13.85 15.16 -19.65
CA GLN A 221 14.06 13.94 -18.90
C GLN A 221 12.74 13.28 -18.52
N LYS A 222 11.77 14.06 -17.99
CA LYS A 222 10.41 13.57 -17.70
C LYS A 222 9.72 13.01 -18.95
N LEU A 223 9.81 13.68 -20.10
CA LEU A 223 9.30 13.18 -21.38
C LEU A 223 10.02 11.91 -21.86
N SER A 224 11.31 11.74 -21.55
CA SER A 224 12.03 10.49 -21.80
C SER A 224 11.47 9.35 -20.93
N VAL A 225 11.22 9.61 -19.65
CA VAL A 225 10.58 8.64 -18.74
C VAL A 225 9.21 8.24 -19.25
N VAL A 226 8.36 9.19 -19.68
CA VAL A 226 7.03 8.89 -20.26
C VAL A 226 7.16 7.94 -21.45
N ARG A 227 8.10 8.22 -22.38
CA ARG A 227 8.35 7.35 -23.53
C ARG A 227 8.78 5.95 -23.11
N GLU A 228 9.69 5.83 -22.16
CA GLU A 228 10.14 4.54 -21.64
C GLU A 228 9.00 3.75 -21.00
N LEU A 229 8.22 4.38 -20.12
CA LEU A 229 7.08 3.75 -19.45
C LEU A 229 6.03 3.27 -20.46
N MET A 230 5.78 4.05 -21.52
CA MET A 230 4.85 3.63 -22.57
C MET A 230 5.38 2.48 -23.43
N LEU A 231 6.68 2.43 -23.72
CA LEU A 231 7.28 1.25 -24.37
C LEU A 231 7.13 -0.01 -23.51
N ARG A 232 7.31 0.12 -22.18
CA ARG A 232 7.09 -0.99 -21.23
C ARG A 232 5.61 -1.37 -21.12
N TYR A 233 4.70 -0.41 -21.14
CA TYR A 233 3.26 -0.64 -21.14
C TYR A 233 2.85 -1.50 -22.33
N GLN A 234 3.24 -1.07 -23.54
CA GLN A 234 2.92 -1.76 -24.80
C GLN A 234 3.50 -3.18 -24.83
N HIS A 235 4.78 -3.35 -24.48
CA HIS A 235 5.38 -4.69 -24.35
C HIS A 235 4.64 -5.55 -23.32
N GLY A 236 4.21 -4.95 -22.20
CA GLY A 236 3.50 -5.67 -21.15
C GLY A 236 2.11 -6.19 -21.54
N LEU A 237 1.46 -5.59 -22.53
CA LEU A 237 0.17 -6.07 -23.07
C LEU A 237 0.30 -7.46 -23.71
N GLU A 238 1.49 -7.84 -24.18
CA GLU A 238 1.76 -9.16 -24.72
C GLU A 238 1.49 -10.27 -23.70
N PHE A 239 1.74 -10.01 -22.41
CA PHE A 239 1.53 -10.98 -21.34
C PHE A 239 0.07 -11.14 -20.92
N GLY A 240 -0.79 -10.15 -21.19
CA GLY A 240 -2.19 -10.14 -20.76
C GLY A 240 -3.20 -10.29 -21.88
N LYS A 241 -2.79 -10.81 -23.05
CA LYS A 241 -3.69 -11.10 -24.19
C LYS A 241 -4.84 -12.02 -23.84
N SER A 242 -4.65 -12.92 -22.86
CA SER A 242 -5.65 -13.87 -22.40
C SER A 242 -6.46 -13.38 -21.19
N CYS A 243 -6.20 -12.17 -20.68
CA CYS A 243 -6.93 -11.63 -19.54
C CYS A 243 -8.41 -11.43 -19.89
N LEU A 244 -9.29 -11.69 -18.93
CA LEU A 244 -10.71 -11.35 -19.07
C LEU A 244 -10.87 -9.82 -19.07
N LYS A 245 -11.91 -9.29 -19.70
CA LYS A 245 -12.21 -7.84 -19.68
C LYS A 245 -12.46 -7.27 -18.28
N THR A 246 -12.74 -8.14 -17.31
CA THR A 246 -12.92 -7.82 -15.88
C THR A 246 -11.60 -7.80 -15.11
N GLU A 247 -10.52 -8.32 -15.69
CA GLU A 247 -9.18 -8.33 -15.11
C GLU A 247 -8.39 -7.13 -15.62
N LEU A 248 -7.50 -6.61 -14.78
CA LEU A 248 -6.59 -5.55 -15.17
C LEU A 248 -5.40 -6.13 -15.95
N GLN A 249 -4.86 -5.37 -16.90
CA GLN A 249 -3.62 -5.76 -17.54
C GLN A 249 -2.46 -5.65 -16.55
N PHE A 250 -1.49 -6.56 -16.65
CA PHE A 250 -0.32 -6.59 -15.75
C PHE A 250 0.51 -5.30 -15.81
N SER A 251 0.45 -4.58 -16.93
CA SER A 251 1.23 -3.37 -17.21
C SER A 251 0.47 -2.05 -17.04
N ASP A 252 -0.80 -2.05 -16.65
CA ASP A 252 -1.64 -0.83 -16.57
C ASP A 252 -0.99 0.30 -15.77
N TYR A 253 -0.27 -0.04 -14.71
CA TYR A 253 0.36 0.96 -13.85
C TYR A 253 1.57 1.65 -14.50
N TYR A 254 2.17 1.10 -15.55
CA TYR A 254 3.12 1.86 -16.38
C TYR A 254 2.43 3.05 -17.06
N CYS A 255 1.24 2.83 -17.63
CA CYS A 255 0.44 3.91 -18.22
C CYS A 255 0.04 4.94 -17.15
N LEU A 256 -0.44 4.52 -15.97
CA LEU A 256 -0.75 5.46 -14.87
C LEU A 256 0.46 6.31 -14.46
N LEU A 257 1.63 5.70 -14.32
CA LEU A 257 2.86 6.42 -13.97
C LEU A 257 3.27 7.41 -15.06
N ALA A 258 3.15 7.03 -16.34
CA ALA A 258 3.42 7.92 -17.47
C ALA A 258 2.46 9.13 -17.47
N VAL A 259 1.17 8.88 -17.25
CA VAL A 259 0.14 9.91 -17.12
C VAL A 259 0.44 10.84 -15.95
N HIS A 260 0.81 10.32 -14.78
CA HIS A 260 1.18 11.16 -13.65
C HIS A 260 2.38 12.08 -13.96
N VAL A 261 3.40 11.59 -14.67
CA VAL A 261 4.53 12.42 -15.11
C VAL A 261 4.08 13.50 -16.11
N LEU A 262 3.19 13.19 -17.04
CA LEU A 262 2.64 14.18 -17.98
C LEU A 262 1.82 15.27 -17.25
N ILE A 263 1.02 14.88 -16.26
CA ILE A 263 0.27 15.84 -15.44
C ILE A 263 1.21 16.72 -14.62
N ASP A 264 2.34 16.20 -14.12
CA ASP A 264 3.34 17.06 -13.47
C ASP A 264 3.90 18.10 -14.45
N ILE A 265 4.28 17.67 -15.66
CA ILE A 265 4.79 18.58 -16.70
C ILE A 265 3.76 19.68 -16.99
N TRP A 266 2.49 19.31 -17.19
CA TRP A 266 1.42 20.28 -17.43
C TRP A 266 1.27 21.26 -16.27
N ARG A 267 1.26 20.77 -15.03
CA ARG A 267 1.08 21.64 -13.84
C ARG A 267 2.27 22.53 -13.55
N GLU A 268 3.48 22.08 -13.85
CA GLU A 268 4.72 22.84 -13.62
C GLU A 268 4.98 23.88 -14.72
N THR A 269 4.59 23.58 -15.97
CA THR A 269 4.98 24.40 -17.14
C THR A 269 3.81 25.06 -17.87
N GLY A 270 2.57 24.65 -17.59
CA GLY A 270 1.39 25.07 -18.36
C GLY A 270 1.32 24.48 -19.76
N ASP A 271 2.11 23.45 -20.07
CA ASP A 271 2.13 22.85 -21.41
C ASP A 271 0.89 21.99 -21.65
N GLU A 272 -0.08 22.56 -22.37
CA GLU A 272 -1.32 21.88 -22.74
C GLU A 272 -1.09 20.64 -23.63
N THR A 273 0.04 20.52 -24.33
CA THR A 273 0.31 19.30 -25.13
C THR A 273 0.44 18.06 -24.24
N ALA A 274 0.94 18.23 -23.01
CA ALA A 274 1.10 17.13 -22.06
C ALA A 274 -0.24 16.59 -21.55
N VAL A 275 -1.25 17.45 -21.36
CA VAL A 275 -2.58 16.99 -20.92
C VAL A 275 -3.34 16.28 -22.04
N TRP A 276 -3.21 16.72 -23.30
CA TRP A 276 -3.75 15.99 -24.45
C TRP A 276 -3.10 14.62 -24.59
N GLN A 277 -1.78 14.54 -24.43
CA GLN A 277 -1.08 13.26 -24.42
C GLN A 277 -1.57 12.36 -23.28
N ALA A 278 -1.72 12.90 -22.06
CA ALA A 278 -2.24 12.15 -20.91
C ALA A 278 -3.64 11.57 -21.18
N LEU A 279 -4.55 12.36 -21.77
CA LEU A 279 -5.87 11.87 -22.19
C LEU A 279 -5.76 10.71 -23.19
N THR A 280 -4.96 10.87 -24.25
CA THR A 280 -4.81 9.81 -25.28
C THR A 280 -4.31 8.50 -24.68
N LEU A 281 -3.33 8.57 -23.76
CA LEU A 281 -2.79 7.39 -23.09
C LEU A 281 -3.81 6.69 -22.19
N LEU A 282 -4.64 7.47 -21.47
CA LEU A 282 -5.70 6.92 -20.64
C LEU A 282 -6.84 6.31 -21.46
N GLU A 283 -7.25 6.96 -22.55
CA GLU A 283 -8.27 6.42 -23.46
C GLU A 283 -7.78 5.13 -24.12
N GLU A 284 -6.56 5.11 -24.65
CA GLU A 284 -5.93 3.88 -25.17
C GLU A 284 -5.86 2.79 -24.08
N GLY A 285 -5.38 3.16 -22.88
CA GLY A 285 -5.31 2.25 -21.74
C GLY A 285 -6.67 1.63 -21.39
N LEU A 286 -7.74 2.42 -21.44
CA LEU A 286 -9.09 1.96 -21.16
C LEU A 286 -9.63 1.01 -22.24
N THR A 287 -9.19 1.14 -23.51
CA THR A 287 -9.55 0.15 -24.55
C THR A 287 -8.96 -1.24 -24.27
N HIS A 288 -7.77 -1.31 -23.68
CA HIS A 288 -7.11 -2.56 -23.31
C HIS A 288 -7.55 -3.09 -21.93
N SER A 289 -7.94 -2.20 -21.02
CA SER A 289 -8.31 -2.51 -19.63
C SER A 289 -9.61 -1.80 -19.22
N PRO A 290 -10.78 -2.18 -19.80
CA PRO A 290 -12.04 -1.43 -19.65
C PRO A 290 -12.60 -1.43 -18.21
N SER A 291 -12.13 -2.35 -17.37
CA SER A 291 -12.52 -2.43 -15.94
C SER A 291 -11.60 -1.60 -15.03
N ASN A 292 -10.58 -0.91 -15.55
CA ASN A 292 -9.64 -0.16 -14.75
C ASN A 292 -10.26 1.13 -14.19
N ALA A 293 -10.63 1.10 -12.90
CA ALA A 293 -11.23 2.23 -12.22
C ALA A 293 -10.28 3.44 -12.10
N GLN A 294 -8.96 3.22 -12.03
CA GLN A 294 -8.00 4.33 -11.92
C GLN A 294 -7.93 5.14 -13.22
N PHE A 295 -7.97 4.47 -14.38
CA PHE A 295 -8.06 5.15 -15.68
C PHE A 295 -9.34 5.99 -15.77
N LYS A 296 -10.50 5.39 -15.46
CA LYS A 296 -11.80 6.10 -15.46
C LYS A 296 -11.79 7.31 -14.53
N LEU A 297 -11.30 7.15 -13.31
CA LEU A 297 -11.24 8.24 -12.32
C LEU A 297 -10.29 9.36 -12.76
N LEU A 298 -9.14 9.05 -13.38
CA LEU A 298 -8.23 10.06 -13.90
C LEU A 298 -8.81 10.78 -15.13
N LEU A 299 -9.44 10.05 -16.06
CA LEU A 299 -10.15 10.65 -17.20
C LEU A 299 -11.23 11.61 -16.72
N VAL A 300 -12.06 11.19 -15.75
CA VAL A 300 -13.07 12.06 -15.12
C VAL A 300 -12.45 13.36 -14.61
N ARG A 301 -11.32 13.28 -13.90
CA ARG A 301 -10.64 14.47 -13.37
C ARG A 301 -10.08 15.37 -14.47
N ILE A 302 -9.42 14.80 -15.47
CA ILE A 302 -8.79 15.58 -16.55
C ILE A 302 -9.86 16.23 -17.42
N TYR A 303 -10.90 15.50 -17.83
CA TYR A 303 -12.02 16.07 -18.58
C TYR A 303 -12.68 17.23 -17.84
N CYS A 304 -12.99 17.07 -16.54
CA CYS A 304 -13.50 18.16 -15.71
C CYS A 304 -12.57 19.37 -15.65
N MET A 305 -11.25 19.17 -15.58
CA MET A 305 -10.27 20.26 -15.58
C MET A 305 -10.19 20.99 -16.92
N LEU A 306 -10.40 20.29 -18.04
CA LEU A 306 -10.48 20.88 -19.38
C LEU A 306 -11.85 21.47 -19.72
N GLY A 307 -12.83 21.37 -18.80
CA GLY A 307 -14.18 21.88 -18.98
C GLY A 307 -15.10 20.99 -19.82
N ALA A 308 -14.68 19.76 -20.16
CA ALA A 308 -15.51 18.77 -20.83
C ALA A 308 -16.20 17.89 -19.79
N PHE A 309 -17.53 17.83 -19.78
CA PHE A 309 -18.27 17.07 -18.77
C PHE A 309 -19.17 15.98 -19.34
N GLU A 310 -19.51 16.02 -20.63
CA GLU A 310 -20.29 14.95 -21.25
C GLU A 310 -19.61 13.57 -21.14
N PRO A 311 -18.31 13.39 -21.46
CA PRO A 311 -17.61 12.11 -21.28
C PRO A 311 -17.53 11.64 -19.83
N VAL A 312 -17.57 12.59 -18.88
CA VAL A 312 -17.48 12.31 -17.44
C VAL A 312 -18.69 11.51 -16.96
N VAL A 313 -19.88 11.81 -17.49
CA VAL A 313 -21.12 11.11 -17.12
C VAL A 313 -21.05 9.65 -17.55
N ASP A 314 -20.59 9.37 -18.76
CA ASP A 314 -20.46 8.01 -19.28
C ASP A 314 -19.39 7.21 -18.52
N LEU A 315 -18.23 7.83 -18.28
CA LEU A 315 -17.15 7.21 -17.49
C LEU A 315 -17.60 6.89 -16.07
N TYR A 316 -18.26 7.83 -15.39
CA TYR A 316 -18.76 7.62 -14.03
C TYR A 316 -19.86 6.54 -13.99
N SER A 317 -20.75 6.52 -14.98
CA SER A 317 -21.77 5.47 -15.10
C SER A 317 -21.12 4.10 -15.31
N SER A 318 -20.03 4.02 -16.08
CA SER A 318 -19.26 2.79 -16.30
C SER A 318 -18.47 2.30 -15.08
N LEU A 319 -18.29 3.13 -14.04
CA LEU A 319 -17.75 2.70 -12.75
C LEU A 319 -18.78 1.91 -11.93
N ASP A 320 -20.05 1.97 -12.32
CA ASP A 320 -21.18 1.33 -11.61
C ASP A 320 -21.20 1.69 -10.11
N ALA A 321 -21.03 2.99 -9.82
CA ALA A 321 -20.98 3.51 -8.45
C ALA A 321 -22.33 3.33 -7.74
N LYS A 322 -22.34 2.58 -6.63
CA LYS A 322 -23.53 2.22 -5.85
C LYS A 322 -23.44 2.61 -4.37
N HIS A 323 -24.60 2.86 -3.76
CA HIS A 323 -24.77 3.07 -2.33
C HIS A 323 -23.75 4.07 -1.76
N ILE A 324 -22.89 3.61 -0.83
CA ILE A 324 -21.85 4.42 -0.18
C ILE A 324 -20.86 5.08 -1.16
N GLN A 325 -20.77 4.60 -2.40
CA GLN A 325 -19.97 5.24 -3.44
C GLN A 325 -20.53 6.60 -3.86
N HIS A 326 -21.84 6.84 -3.75
CA HIS A 326 -22.41 8.17 -3.98
C HIS A 326 -21.90 9.22 -2.98
N ASP A 327 -21.57 8.80 -1.75
CA ASP A 327 -20.96 9.66 -0.73
C ASP A 327 -19.44 9.81 -0.95
N THR A 328 -18.75 8.69 -1.18
CA THR A 328 -17.27 8.68 -1.20
C THR A 328 -16.63 9.14 -2.51
N ILE A 329 -17.30 8.95 -3.67
CA ILE A 329 -16.78 9.37 -4.98
C ILE A 329 -17.77 10.21 -5.80
N GLY A 330 -19.04 10.32 -5.38
CA GLY A 330 -20.06 11.11 -6.08
C GLY A 330 -19.77 12.62 -6.13
N TYR A 331 -18.91 13.11 -5.23
CA TYR A 331 -18.43 14.49 -5.26
C TYR A 331 -17.72 14.86 -6.58
N LEU A 332 -17.18 13.87 -7.31
CA LEU A 332 -16.57 14.09 -8.63
C LEU A 332 -17.58 14.58 -9.67
N LEU A 333 -18.87 14.24 -9.53
CA LEU A 333 -19.92 14.77 -10.38
C LEU A 333 -20.48 16.08 -9.81
N THR A 334 -20.90 16.08 -8.54
CA THR A 334 -21.62 17.22 -7.95
C THR A 334 -20.76 18.50 -7.89
N ARG A 335 -19.44 18.37 -7.81
CA ARG A 335 -18.51 19.51 -7.85
C ARG A 335 -18.44 20.21 -9.21
N TYR A 336 -18.58 19.48 -10.31
CA TYR A 336 -18.27 19.98 -11.66
C TYR A 336 -19.50 20.14 -12.55
N ALA A 337 -20.52 19.28 -12.42
CA ALA A 337 -21.66 19.26 -13.33
C ALA A 337 -22.34 20.64 -13.47
N GLY A 338 -22.72 21.26 -12.35
CA GLY A 338 -23.34 22.59 -12.35
C GLY A 338 -22.36 23.70 -12.77
N SER A 339 -21.11 23.61 -12.31
CA SER A 339 -20.06 24.60 -12.61
C SER A 339 -19.70 24.66 -14.10
N LEU A 340 -19.88 23.55 -14.83
CA LEU A 340 -19.62 23.44 -16.27
C LEU A 340 -20.91 23.54 -17.11
N GLY A 341 -22.00 24.02 -16.52
CA GLY A 341 -23.26 24.29 -17.22
C GLY A 341 -24.10 23.05 -17.55
N GLN A 342 -23.73 21.86 -17.06
CA GLN A 342 -24.44 20.61 -17.33
C GLN A 342 -25.56 20.37 -16.31
N TYR A 343 -26.61 21.20 -16.37
CA TYR A 343 -27.69 21.20 -15.37
C TYR A 343 -28.48 19.89 -15.29
N ALA A 344 -28.66 19.19 -16.43
CA ALA A 344 -29.33 17.89 -16.44
C ALA A 344 -28.52 16.85 -15.64
N ALA A 345 -27.23 16.73 -15.93
CA ALA A 345 -26.33 15.84 -15.21
C ALA A 345 -26.16 16.25 -13.74
N ALA A 346 -26.14 17.55 -13.44
CA ALA A 346 -26.08 18.06 -12.07
C ALA A 346 -27.32 17.65 -11.27
N SER A 347 -28.51 17.88 -11.82
CA SER A 347 -29.79 17.48 -11.23
C SER A 347 -29.84 15.98 -10.97
N GLN A 348 -29.45 15.17 -11.96
CA GLN A 348 -29.41 13.72 -11.82
C GLN A 348 -28.43 13.26 -10.73
N SER A 349 -27.22 13.83 -10.70
CA SER A 349 -26.20 13.52 -9.70
C SER A 349 -26.66 13.86 -8.29
N CYS A 350 -27.26 15.04 -8.09
CA CYS A 350 -27.84 15.44 -6.81
C CYS A 350 -29.00 14.52 -6.40
N ASN A 351 -29.87 14.13 -7.33
CA ASN A 351 -30.98 13.21 -7.05
C ASN A 351 -30.49 11.82 -6.62
N PHE A 352 -29.44 11.27 -7.25
CA PHE A 352 -28.85 10.00 -6.83
C PHE A 352 -28.26 10.09 -5.42
N ALA A 353 -27.52 11.15 -5.12
CA ALA A 353 -26.98 11.38 -3.79
C ALA A 353 -28.09 11.52 -2.74
N LEU A 354 -29.11 12.35 -2.98
CA LEU A 354 -30.24 12.55 -2.07
C LEU A 354 -31.02 11.25 -1.81
N ARG A 355 -31.27 10.44 -2.86
CA ARG A 355 -31.93 9.14 -2.70
C ARG A 355 -31.12 8.22 -1.79
N PHE A 356 -29.80 8.15 -1.99
CA PHE A 356 -28.92 7.36 -1.12
C PHE A 356 -28.98 7.83 0.33
N PHE A 357 -28.81 9.13 0.60
CA PHE A 357 -28.80 9.65 1.97
C PHE A 357 -30.16 9.51 2.66
N HIS A 358 -31.28 9.71 1.95
CA HIS A 358 -32.61 9.51 2.53
C HIS A 358 -32.89 8.03 2.83
N SER A 359 -32.47 7.10 1.98
CA SER A 359 -32.59 5.67 2.28
C SER A 359 -31.74 5.29 3.49
N ASN A 360 -30.48 5.74 3.54
CA ASN A 360 -29.56 5.47 4.65
C ASN A 360 -29.99 6.10 5.99
N GLN A 361 -30.86 7.10 5.99
CA GLN A 361 -31.46 7.64 7.24
C GLN A 361 -32.64 6.81 7.74
N LYS A 362 -33.30 6.06 6.85
CA LYS A 362 -34.45 5.21 7.18
C LYS A 362 -34.01 3.81 7.59
N ASP A 363 -32.98 3.30 6.93
CA ASP A 363 -32.28 2.05 7.27
C ASP A 363 -31.41 2.26 8.51
#